data_AF-A0A443YPJ3-F1
#
_entry.id   AF-A0A443YPJ3-F1
#
_cell.length_a   1.000
_cell.length_b   1.000
_cell.length_c   1.000
_cell.angle_alpha   90.00
_cell.angle_beta   90.00
_cell.angle_gamma   90.00
#
_symmetry.space_group_name_H-M   'P 1'
#
loop_
_entity.id
_entity.type
_entity.pdbx_description
1 polymer ?
#
loop_
_entity_poly.entity_id
_entity_poly.type
_entity_poly.pdbx_seq_one_letter_code
_entity_poly.pdbx_strand_id
1 'polypeptide(L)'
;MAGKYATNEAKLHLATSIGASIVIVGALFKILHLGGIWGSIMIGVGLGVEAILFLLGGLFPPHADVEWDKVYPQLRKDGKPTPNDAIPQVAAVGGASSTGALDKLVNEKIGAELIESLGNGLRTFGDRVASISSVADASLATNEFTSNVKGASASLGNMNAAFGKATEQLAELGASNADSKAYHEQVNNLAKNLSALNAVYELELQDSSAHLKSMNKFYQNLALTMDNFNESMEDSKQFKEEVGKLAKNLSSLNAIYGNMLTAMNQPRA
;
A
#
# COMPACT_ATOMS: atom_id res chain seq x y z
N MET A 1 13.39 -4.09 30.59
CA MET A 1 14.29 -3.49 29.58
C MET A 1 13.68 -3.40 28.16
N ALA A 2 12.41 -3.75 27.95
CA ALA A 2 11.79 -3.80 26.61
C ALA A 2 11.47 -2.43 25.96
N GLY A 3 11.25 -1.37 26.75
CA GLY A 3 10.78 -0.08 26.21
C GLY A 3 11.83 0.73 25.42
N LYS A 4 13.13 0.48 25.64
CA LYS A 4 14.21 1.25 24.98
C LYS A 4 14.56 0.71 23.58
N TYR A 5 14.28 -0.57 23.32
CA TYR A 5 14.56 -1.23 22.04
C TYR A 5 13.44 -0.98 21.01
N ALA A 6 12.17 -1.07 21.44
CA ALA A 6 11.01 -0.79 20.59
C ALA A 6 11.05 0.62 19.94
N THR A 7 11.60 1.61 20.65
CA THR A 7 11.69 2.99 20.14
C THR A 7 12.82 3.19 19.14
N ASN A 8 13.90 2.42 19.22
CA ASN A 8 15.00 2.49 18.24
C ASN A 8 14.64 1.73 16.96
N GLU A 9 13.94 0.62 17.09
CA GLU A 9 13.40 -0.15 15.95
C GLU A 9 12.35 0.64 15.18
N ALA A 10 11.40 1.25 15.89
CA ALA A 10 10.41 2.12 15.27
C ALA A 10 11.07 3.26 14.48
N LYS A 11 12.18 3.83 14.97
CA LYS A 11 12.95 4.85 14.26
C LYS A 11 13.69 4.29 13.04
N LEU A 12 14.22 3.07 13.11
CA LEU A 12 14.90 2.42 11.99
C LEU A 12 13.90 2.06 10.87
N HIS A 13 12.74 1.52 11.22
CA HIS A 13 11.65 1.25 10.29
C HIS A 13 11.05 2.52 9.68
N LEU A 14 10.92 3.59 10.47
CA LEU A 14 10.52 4.90 9.98
C LEU A 14 11.56 5.48 8.99
N ALA A 15 12.86 5.39 9.31
CA ALA A 15 13.92 5.89 8.45
C ALA A 15 14.00 5.11 7.11
N THR A 16 13.87 3.78 7.16
CA THR A 16 13.84 2.93 5.96
C THR A 16 12.60 3.16 5.09
N SER A 17 11.42 3.31 5.70
CA SER A 17 10.20 3.64 4.96
C SER A 17 10.22 5.04 4.33
N ILE A 18 10.80 6.04 5.02
CA ILE A 18 11.00 7.38 4.46
C ILE A 18 11.98 7.33 3.27
N GLY A 19 13.07 6.58 3.38
CA GLY A 19 14.01 6.43 2.26
C GLY A 19 13.42 5.73 1.05
N ALA A 20 12.71 4.63 1.26
CA ALA A 20 12.01 3.91 0.20
C ALA A 20 11.00 4.82 -0.53
N SER A 21 10.31 5.69 0.19
CA SER A 21 9.41 6.70 -0.41
C SER A 21 10.16 7.65 -1.35
N ILE A 22 11.33 8.17 -0.94
CA ILE A 22 12.14 9.09 -1.76
C ILE A 22 12.62 8.38 -3.05
N VAL A 23 13.00 7.11 -2.96
CA VAL A 23 13.40 6.29 -4.12
C VAL A 23 12.24 6.09 -5.09
N ILE A 24 11.07 5.71 -4.58
CA ILE A 24 9.88 5.49 -5.41
C ILE A 24 9.49 6.78 -6.13
N VAL A 25 9.55 7.93 -5.46
CA VAL A 25 9.31 9.24 -6.09
C VAL A 25 10.38 9.53 -7.16
N GLY A 26 11.67 9.32 -6.87
CA GLY A 26 12.73 9.49 -7.86
C GLY A 26 12.55 8.60 -9.10
N ALA A 27 12.19 7.33 -8.91
CA ALA A 27 11.90 6.39 -9.97
C ALA A 27 10.67 6.80 -10.80
N LEU A 28 9.61 7.28 -10.12
CA LEU A 28 8.41 7.80 -10.76
C LEU A 28 8.73 8.94 -11.73
N PHE A 29 9.53 9.92 -11.30
CA PHE A 29 9.95 11.04 -12.15
C PHE A 29 10.78 10.58 -13.37
N LYS A 30 11.62 9.56 -13.21
CA LYS A 30 12.43 9.02 -14.31
C LYS A 30 11.58 8.27 -15.34
N ILE A 31 10.61 7.48 -14.91
CA ILE A 31 9.73 6.70 -15.81
C ILE A 31 8.78 7.62 -16.58
N LEU A 32 8.18 8.60 -15.90
CA LEU A 32 7.25 9.56 -16.51
C LEU A 32 7.96 10.68 -17.29
N HIS A 33 9.30 10.70 -17.33
CA HIS A 33 10.10 11.75 -17.97
C HIS A 33 9.75 13.17 -17.49
N LEU A 34 9.24 13.28 -16.25
CA LEU A 34 8.88 14.55 -15.63
C LEU A 34 10.15 15.34 -15.28
N GLY A 35 10.29 16.54 -15.83
CA GLY A 35 11.39 17.47 -15.50
C GLY A 35 12.74 17.20 -16.18
N GLY A 36 12.84 16.27 -17.14
CA GLY A 36 14.05 16.06 -17.96
C GLY A 36 15.32 15.82 -17.12
N ILE A 37 16.27 16.77 -17.16
CA ILE A 37 17.50 16.74 -16.34
C ILE A 37 17.18 16.59 -14.85
N TRP A 38 16.13 17.24 -14.37
CA TRP A 38 15.72 17.21 -12.96
C TRP A 38 15.26 15.82 -12.52
N GLY A 39 14.61 15.04 -13.40
CA GLY A 39 14.20 13.67 -13.11
C GLY A 39 15.39 12.72 -12.95
N SER A 40 16.48 12.94 -13.71
CA SER A 40 17.72 12.17 -13.56
C SER A 40 18.47 12.50 -12.27
N ILE A 41 18.41 13.77 -11.83
CA ILE A 41 18.94 14.18 -10.53
C ILE A 41 18.10 13.56 -9.41
N MET A 42 16.77 13.56 -9.54
CA MET A 42 15.86 13.07 -8.49
C MET A 42 16.02 11.57 -8.23
N ILE A 43 16.16 10.75 -9.29
CA ILE A 43 16.45 9.32 -9.13
C ILE A 43 17.87 9.07 -8.60
N GLY A 44 18.84 9.90 -8.98
CA GLY A 44 20.19 9.83 -8.44
C GLY A 44 20.24 10.08 -6.93
N VAL A 45 19.47 11.08 -6.45
CA VAL A 45 19.32 11.36 -5.01
C VAL A 45 18.60 10.20 -4.31
N GLY A 46 17.52 9.68 -4.89
CA GLY A 46 16.81 8.51 -4.33
C GLY A 46 17.72 7.30 -4.17
N LEU A 47 18.40 6.88 -5.23
CA LEU A 47 19.34 5.76 -5.20
C LEU A 47 20.51 5.99 -4.22
N GLY A 48 20.96 7.24 -4.06
CA GLY A 48 21.97 7.61 -3.06
C GLY A 48 21.48 7.41 -1.62
N VAL A 49 20.23 7.80 -1.33
CA VAL A 49 19.59 7.56 -0.02
C VAL A 49 19.44 6.06 0.25
N GLU A 50 19.01 5.29 -0.73
CA GLU A 50 18.86 3.82 -0.64
C GLU A 50 20.20 3.13 -0.32
N ALA A 51 21.28 3.55 -0.98
CA ALA A 51 22.62 3.00 -0.74
C ALA A 51 23.09 3.24 0.70
N ILE A 52 22.82 4.43 1.27
CA ILE A 52 23.15 4.76 2.66
C ILE A 52 22.30 3.92 3.64
N LEU A 53 21.01 3.74 3.34
CA LEU A 53 20.12 2.95 4.18
C LEU A 53 20.45 1.45 4.16
N PHE A 54 20.84 0.89 3.02
CA PHE A 54 21.33 -0.49 2.97
C PHE A 54 22.64 -0.66 3.74
N LEU A 55 23.54 0.32 3.68
CA LEU A 55 24.78 0.29 4.43
C LEU A 55 24.52 0.35 5.95
N LEU A 56 23.56 1.17 6.39
CA LEU A 56 23.13 1.21 7.79
C LEU A 56 22.40 -0.07 8.21
N GLY A 57 21.52 -0.63 7.35
CA GLY A 57 20.82 -1.88 7.62
C GLY A 57 21.74 -3.10 7.69
N GLY A 58 22.83 -3.11 6.91
CA GLY A 58 23.85 -4.15 6.99
C GLY A 58 24.68 -4.11 8.28
N LEU A 59 24.86 -2.93 8.88
CA LEU A 59 25.55 -2.75 10.17
C LEU A 59 24.64 -3.06 11.37
N PHE A 60 23.32 -2.97 11.20
CA PHE A 60 22.31 -3.26 12.23
C PHE A 60 21.30 -4.30 11.71
N PRO A 61 21.67 -5.60 11.69
CA PRO A 61 20.78 -6.64 11.22
C PRO A 61 19.51 -6.69 12.09
N PRO A 62 18.32 -6.82 11.47
CA PRO A 62 17.08 -6.99 12.21
C PRO A 62 17.14 -8.26 13.06
N HIS A 63 16.70 -8.17 14.30
CA HIS A 63 16.64 -9.30 15.23
C HIS A 63 15.73 -10.37 14.65
N ALA A 64 16.17 -11.62 14.77
CA ALA A 64 15.43 -12.79 14.31
C ALA A 64 14.05 -12.84 14.98
N ASP A 65 13.01 -13.14 14.20
CA ASP A 65 11.66 -13.31 14.71
C ASP A 65 11.66 -14.27 15.89
N VAL A 66 11.01 -13.86 16.97
CA VAL A 66 10.83 -14.70 18.15
C VAL A 66 10.11 -15.98 17.76
N GLU A 67 10.74 -17.12 18.03
CA GLU A 67 10.19 -18.45 17.77
C GLU A 67 9.00 -18.73 18.71
N TRP A 68 7.83 -18.15 18.38
CA TRP A 68 6.57 -18.33 19.10
C TRP A 68 6.20 -19.81 19.30
N ASP A 69 6.75 -20.68 18.46
CA ASP A 69 6.69 -22.14 18.50
C ASP A 69 7.17 -22.77 19.83
N LYS A 70 8.12 -22.10 20.51
CA LYS A 70 8.62 -22.54 21.83
C LYS A 70 7.71 -22.16 22.99
N VAL A 71 6.89 -21.11 22.82
CA VAL A 71 6.06 -20.53 23.90
C VAL A 71 4.61 -21.00 23.80
N TYR A 72 4.16 -21.34 22.59
CA TYR A 72 2.84 -21.90 22.32
C TYR A 72 2.97 -23.22 21.57
N PRO A 73 3.06 -24.36 22.29
CA PRO A 73 3.18 -25.69 21.69
C PRO A 73 2.05 -26.02 20.72
N GLN A 74 0.91 -25.32 20.82
CA GLN A 74 -0.28 -25.48 19.97
C GLN A 74 -0.10 -24.95 18.54
N LEU A 75 0.97 -24.19 18.27
CA LEU A 75 1.29 -23.66 16.93
C LEU A 75 2.29 -24.55 16.17
N ARG A 76 2.81 -25.62 16.81
CA ARG A 76 3.76 -26.56 16.22
C ARG A 76 3.12 -27.40 15.13
N LYS A 77 3.66 -27.30 13.91
CA LYS A 77 3.17 -28.05 12.74
C LYS A 77 3.47 -29.56 12.81
N ASP A 78 4.39 -29.94 13.68
CA ASP A 78 5.01 -31.25 13.82
C ASP A 78 4.37 -32.14 14.89
N GLY A 79 3.39 -31.62 15.67
CA GLY A 79 2.46 -32.40 16.49
C GLY A 79 3.06 -33.29 17.59
N LYS A 80 4.37 -33.16 17.88
CA LYS A 80 5.06 -34.01 18.86
C LYS A 80 5.15 -33.30 20.22
N PRO A 81 4.47 -33.80 21.27
CA PRO A 81 4.53 -33.18 22.59
C PRO A 81 5.95 -33.25 23.17
N THR A 82 6.32 -32.22 23.93
CA THR A 82 7.59 -32.15 24.67
C THR A 82 7.35 -32.40 26.16
N PRO A 83 8.36 -32.81 26.94
CA PRO A 83 8.18 -33.19 28.36
C PRO A 83 7.56 -32.13 29.27
N ASN A 84 7.53 -30.85 28.85
CA ASN A 84 6.89 -29.75 29.58
C ASN A 84 5.35 -29.66 29.38
N ASP A 85 4.74 -30.55 28.59
CA ASP A 85 3.27 -30.63 28.43
C ASP A 85 2.57 -31.36 29.60
N ALA A 86 3.32 -31.74 30.65
CA ALA A 86 2.76 -32.34 31.85
C ALA A 86 2.15 -31.27 32.77
N ILE A 87 0.87 -30.94 32.55
CA ILE A 87 0.02 -30.41 33.62
C ILE A 87 0.04 -31.48 34.74
N PRO A 88 0.37 -31.17 36.00
CA PRO A 88 0.26 -32.14 37.08
C PRO A 88 -1.21 -32.53 37.22
N GLN A 89 -1.59 -33.70 36.74
CA GLN A 89 -2.88 -34.29 37.11
C GLN A 89 -2.80 -34.61 38.60
N VAL A 90 -3.54 -33.86 39.40
CA VAL A 90 -3.73 -34.17 40.83
C VAL A 90 -4.37 -35.55 40.90
N ALA A 91 -3.61 -36.52 41.40
CA ALA A 91 -4.08 -37.87 41.63
C ALA A 91 -5.29 -37.84 42.57
N ALA A 92 -6.37 -38.52 42.19
CA ALA A 92 -7.51 -38.77 43.06
C ALA A 92 -7.04 -39.56 44.30
N VAL A 93 -7.01 -38.88 45.45
CA VAL A 93 -6.87 -39.53 46.75
C VAL A 93 -8.17 -40.27 47.03
N GLY A 94 -8.08 -41.60 47.12
CA GLY A 94 -9.20 -42.46 47.49
C GLY A 94 -9.82 -42.02 48.81
N GLY A 95 -11.07 -41.53 48.73
CA GLY A 95 -11.86 -41.18 49.89
C GLY A 95 -12.21 -42.43 50.69
N ALA A 96 -11.67 -42.53 51.91
CA ALA A 96 -12.22 -43.38 52.93
C ALA A 96 -13.64 -42.91 53.24
N SER A 97 -14.63 -43.73 52.89
CA SER A 97 -16.05 -43.47 53.11
C SER A 97 -16.34 -43.41 54.62
N SER A 98 -16.97 -42.33 55.07
CA SER A 98 -17.44 -42.09 56.44
C SER A 98 -18.38 -43.18 57.00
N THR A 99 -18.91 -44.03 56.13
CA THR A 99 -19.73 -45.21 56.48
C THR A 99 -18.95 -46.31 57.21
N GLY A 100 -17.63 -46.44 56.99
CA GLY A 100 -16.82 -47.45 57.68
C GLY A 100 -16.49 -47.11 59.13
N ALA A 101 -16.52 -45.83 59.50
CA ALA A 101 -16.31 -45.37 60.88
C ALA A 101 -17.56 -45.60 61.75
N LEU A 102 -18.76 -45.51 61.16
CA LEU A 102 -20.02 -45.80 61.85
C LEU A 102 -20.17 -47.30 62.17
N ASP A 103 -19.77 -48.17 61.24
CA ASP A 103 -19.88 -49.63 61.39
C ASP A 103 -18.95 -50.18 62.49
N LYS A 104 -17.78 -49.53 62.69
CA LYS A 104 -16.88 -49.82 63.82
C LYS A 104 -17.45 -49.37 65.17
N LEU A 105 -18.14 -48.23 65.22
CA LEU A 105 -18.71 -47.68 66.46
C LEU A 105 -19.92 -48.48 66.97
N VAL A 106 -20.67 -49.14 66.08
CA VAL A 106 -21.81 -49.99 66.47
C VAL A 106 -21.35 -51.36 67.01
N ASN A 107 -20.16 -51.83 66.61
CA ASN A 107 -19.66 -53.16 66.95
C ASN A 107 -18.75 -53.19 68.19
N GLU A 108 -18.28 -52.03 68.70
CA GLU A 108 -17.49 -51.94 69.93
C GLU A 108 -18.38 -51.61 71.13
N LYS A 109 -18.30 -52.46 72.16
CA LYS A 109 -19.20 -52.50 73.33
C LYS A 109 -19.42 -51.12 73.97
N ILE A 110 -20.69 -50.79 74.19
CA ILE A 110 -21.20 -49.62 74.92
C ILE A 110 -20.50 -49.50 76.28
N GLY A 111 -19.46 -48.67 76.38
CA GLY A 111 -18.72 -48.34 77.60
C GLY A 111 -18.75 -46.83 77.88
N ALA A 112 -18.25 -46.41 79.06
CA ALA A 112 -18.28 -45.02 79.52
C ALA A 112 -17.68 -44.00 78.54
N GLU A 113 -16.78 -44.42 77.65
CA GLU A 113 -16.23 -43.62 76.53
C GLU A 113 -17.27 -43.18 75.49
N LEU A 114 -18.31 -44.00 75.25
CA LEU A 114 -19.41 -43.62 74.34
C LEU A 114 -20.27 -42.50 74.95
N ILE A 115 -20.41 -42.46 76.27
CA ILE A 115 -21.20 -41.42 76.97
C ILE A 115 -20.46 -40.08 76.89
N GLU A 116 -19.14 -40.09 77.00
CA GLU A 116 -18.31 -38.89 76.87
C GLU A 116 -18.24 -38.40 75.41
N SER A 117 -18.07 -39.30 74.43
CA SER A 117 -18.09 -38.93 73.01
C SER A 117 -19.49 -38.52 72.52
N LEU A 118 -20.56 -39.10 73.07
CA LEU A 118 -21.94 -38.66 72.82
C LEU A 118 -22.23 -37.30 73.48
N GLY A 119 -21.72 -37.04 74.69
CA GLY A 119 -21.83 -35.74 75.35
C GLY A 119 -21.09 -34.64 74.59
N ASN A 120 -19.87 -34.92 74.12
CA ASN A 120 -19.13 -34.02 73.24
C ASN A 120 -19.79 -33.88 71.86
N GLY A 121 -20.37 -34.95 71.31
CA GLY A 121 -21.15 -34.93 70.08
C GLY A 121 -22.42 -34.09 70.19
N LEU A 122 -23.14 -34.17 71.30
CA LEU A 122 -24.34 -33.39 71.58
C LEU A 122 -24.01 -31.91 71.84
N ARG A 123 -22.88 -31.63 72.49
CA ARG A 123 -22.36 -30.25 72.66
C ARG A 123 -21.93 -29.65 71.33
N THR A 124 -21.19 -30.40 70.51
CA THR A 124 -20.81 -29.99 69.16
C THR A 124 -22.03 -29.83 68.24
N PHE A 125 -23.05 -30.66 68.41
CA PHE A 125 -24.32 -30.52 67.72
C PHE A 125 -25.07 -29.27 68.19
N GLY A 126 -25.12 -29.01 69.50
CA GLY A 126 -25.66 -27.77 70.06
C GLY A 126 -24.95 -26.52 69.53
N ASP A 127 -23.61 -26.55 69.46
CA ASP A 127 -22.80 -25.47 68.91
C ASP A 127 -23.04 -25.29 67.40
N ARG A 128 -23.26 -26.38 66.65
CA ARG A 128 -23.65 -26.35 65.23
C ARG A 128 -25.08 -25.86 65.02
N VAL A 129 -26.01 -26.18 65.92
CA VAL A 129 -27.39 -25.68 65.89
C VAL A 129 -27.44 -24.20 66.30
N ALA A 130 -26.61 -23.77 67.26
CA ALA A 130 -26.39 -22.36 67.57
C ALA A 130 -25.72 -21.61 66.41
N SER A 131 -24.83 -22.27 65.66
CA SER A 131 -24.28 -21.75 64.40
C SER A 131 -25.34 -21.71 63.29
N ILE A 132 -26.29 -22.64 63.26
CA ILE A 132 -27.46 -22.58 62.37
C ILE A 132 -28.40 -21.43 62.76
N SER A 133 -28.43 -21.01 64.04
CA SER A 133 -29.11 -19.78 64.46
C SER A 133 -28.50 -18.50 63.84
N SER A 134 -27.34 -18.59 63.19
CA SER A 134 -26.79 -17.51 62.34
C SER A 134 -27.47 -17.40 60.97
N VAL A 135 -28.63 -18.06 60.78
CA VAL A 135 -29.63 -17.84 59.71
C VAL A 135 -30.13 -16.38 59.61
N ALA A 136 -29.56 -15.44 60.37
CA ALA A 136 -29.66 -14.01 60.14
C ALA A 136 -28.89 -13.52 58.87
N ASP A 137 -27.99 -14.32 58.28
CA ASP A 137 -27.28 -13.96 57.03
C ASP A 137 -28.01 -14.35 55.74
N ALA A 138 -29.19 -14.98 55.83
CA ALA A 138 -30.04 -15.23 54.67
C ALA A 138 -30.42 -13.93 53.95
N SER A 139 -30.46 -12.80 54.67
CA SER A 139 -30.71 -11.47 54.09
C SER A 139 -29.51 -10.97 53.26
N LEU A 140 -28.26 -11.19 53.71
CA LEU A 140 -27.07 -10.80 52.94
C LEU A 140 -26.90 -11.64 51.68
N ALA A 141 -27.05 -12.96 51.78
CA ALA A 141 -27.00 -13.85 50.61
C ALA A 141 -28.13 -13.57 49.61
N THR A 142 -29.33 -13.21 50.07
CA THR A 142 -30.46 -12.82 49.19
C THR A 142 -30.21 -11.48 48.50
N ASN A 143 -29.61 -10.51 49.19
CA ASN A 143 -29.23 -9.22 48.61
C ASN A 143 -28.12 -9.38 47.57
N GLU A 144 -27.11 -10.20 47.85
CA GLU A 144 -26.04 -10.51 46.90
C GLU A 144 -26.55 -11.27 45.68
N PHE A 145 -27.42 -12.28 45.88
CA PHE A 145 -28.08 -12.99 44.77
C PHE A 145 -28.92 -12.04 43.91
N THR A 146 -29.71 -11.16 44.53
CA THR A 146 -30.52 -10.16 43.81
C THR A 146 -29.65 -9.17 43.04
N SER A 147 -28.53 -8.74 43.62
CA SER A 147 -27.54 -7.89 42.95
C SER A 147 -26.92 -8.59 41.74
N ASN A 148 -26.51 -9.84 41.90
CA ASN A 148 -25.93 -10.66 40.83
C ASN A 148 -26.94 -10.94 39.71
N VAL A 149 -28.21 -11.23 40.04
CA VAL A 149 -29.29 -11.40 39.06
C VAL A 149 -29.57 -10.09 38.33
N LYS A 150 -29.56 -8.94 39.02
CA LYS A 150 -29.72 -7.62 38.39
C LYS A 150 -28.53 -7.30 37.47
N GLY A 151 -27.31 -7.62 37.89
CA GLY A 151 -26.09 -7.47 37.08
C GLY A 151 -26.08 -8.37 35.85
N ALA A 152 -26.51 -9.62 35.99
CA ALA A 152 -26.69 -10.56 34.89
C ALA A 152 -27.77 -10.07 33.91
N SER A 153 -28.89 -9.56 34.42
CA SER A 153 -29.97 -9.00 33.59
C SER A 153 -29.51 -7.78 32.80
N ALA A 154 -28.72 -6.88 33.42
CA ALA A 154 -28.11 -5.76 32.73
C ALA A 154 -27.11 -6.21 31.66
N SER A 155 -26.31 -7.24 31.96
CA SER A 155 -25.35 -7.83 31.01
C SER A 155 -26.06 -8.47 29.81
N LEU A 156 -27.19 -9.16 30.04
CA LEU A 156 -28.04 -9.70 28.98
C LEU A 156 -28.67 -8.58 28.13
N GLY A 157 -29.09 -7.48 28.74
CA GLY A 157 -29.57 -6.29 28.02
C GLY A 157 -28.50 -5.70 27.11
N ASN A 158 -27.27 -5.55 27.63
CA ASN A 158 -26.12 -5.07 26.85
C ASN A 158 -25.76 -6.04 25.71
N MET A 159 -25.82 -7.35 25.97
CA MET A 159 -25.58 -8.38 24.96
C MET A 159 -26.62 -8.31 23.84
N ASN A 160 -27.90 -8.13 24.19
CA ASN A 160 -28.98 -8.00 23.21
C ASN A 160 -28.81 -6.74 22.34
N ALA A 161 -28.39 -5.62 22.94
CA ALA A 161 -28.07 -4.40 22.20
C ALA A 161 -26.87 -4.60 21.26
N ALA A 162 -25.83 -5.30 21.70
CA ALA A 162 -24.68 -5.64 20.87
C ALA A 162 -25.05 -6.58 19.71
N PHE A 163 -25.90 -7.59 19.95
CA PHE A 163 -26.44 -8.46 18.90
C PHE A 163 -27.30 -7.71 17.89
N GLY A 164 -28.15 -6.77 18.35
CA GLY A 164 -28.91 -5.89 17.48
C GLY A 164 -27.97 -5.09 16.55
N LYS A 165 -26.96 -4.43 17.14
CA LYS A 165 -25.98 -3.65 16.38
C LYS A 165 -25.15 -4.50 15.42
N ALA A 166 -24.74 -5.70 15.81
CA ALA A 166 -24.02 -6.63 14.94
C ALA A 166 -24.88 -7.11 13.76
N THR A 167 -26.18 -7.33 14.00
CA THR A 167 -27.13 -7.71 12.95
C THR A 167 -27.36 -6.56 11.97
N GLU A 168 -27.44 -5.33 12.47
CA GLU A 168 -27.56 -4.12 11.66
C GLU A 168 -26.31 -3.91 10.78
N GLN A 169 -25.10 -4.09 11.35
CA GLN A 169 -23.86 -4.07 10.58
C GLN A 169 -23.77 -5.20 9.55
N LEU A 170 -24.26 -6.40 9.86
CA LEU A 170 -24.34 -7.50 8.90
C LEU A 170 -25.32 -7.20 7.75
N ALA A 171 -26.42 -6.50 8.03
CA ALA A 171 -27.36 -6.04 7.01
C ALA A 171 -26.74 -4.97 6.10
N GLU A 172 -25.99 -4.01 6.66
CA GLU A 172 -25.20 -3.04 5.88
C GLU A 172 -24.14 -3.73 5.01
N LEU A 173 -23.46 -4.74 5.54
CA LEU A 173 -22.44 -5.50 4.80
C LEU A 173 -23.07 -6.35 3.68
N GLY A 174 -24.30 -6.84 3.88
CA GLY A 174 -25.10 -7.45 2.81
C GLY A 174 -25.49 -6.44 1.72
N ALA A 175 -25.77 -5.19 2.10
CA ALA A 175 -26.06 -4.10 1.18
C ALA A 175 -24.81 -3.58 0.43
N SER A 176 -23.61 -3.74 0.99
CA SER A 176 -22.30 -3.43 0.35
C SER A 176 -22.05 -4.18 -0.97
N ASN A 177 -22.84 -5.20 -1.32
CA ASN A 177 -22.87 -5.75 -2.68
C ASN A 177 -23.22 -4.70 -3.75
N ALA A 178 -23.98 -3.66 -3.40
CA ALA A 178 -24.25 -2.51 -4.27
C ALA A 178 -22.98 -1.65 -4.49
N ASP A 179 -22.20 -1.41 -3.44
CA ASP A 179 -20.94 -0.67 -3.52
C ASP A 179 -19.87 -1.44 -4.29
N SER A 180 -19.86 -2.78 -4.21
CA SER A 180 -18.98 -3.62 -5.04
C SER A 180 -19.32 -3.52 -6.54
N LYS A 181 -20.59 -3.35 -6.91
CA LYS A 181 -20.99 -3.08 -8.30
C LYS A 181 -20.51 -1.71 -8.77
N ALA A 182 -20.71 -0.68 -7.96
CA ALA A 182 -20.25 0.67 -8.27
C ALA A 182 -18.73 0.73 -8.43
N TYR A 183 -17.99 0.04 -7.55
CA TYR A 183 -16.55 -0.12 -7.65
C TYR A 183 -16.13 -0.87 -8.92
N HIS A 184 -16.78 -2.00 -9.24
CA HIS A 184 -16.53 -2.72 -10.49
C HIS A 184 -16.79 -1.87 -11.73
N GLU A 185 -17.85 -1.07 -11.71
CA GLU A 185 -18.21 -0.17 -12.81
C GLU A 185 -17.18 0.96 -12.97
N GLN A 186 -16.68 1.53 -11.86
CA GLN A 186 -15.58 2.49 -11.88
C GLN A 186 -14.28 1.88 -12.40
N VAL A 187 -13.91 0.67 -11.96
CA VAL A 187 -12.71 -0.03 -12.44
C VAL A 187 -12.83 -0.37 -13.93
N ASN A 188 -14.02 -0.78 -14.40
CA ASN A 188 -14.25 -1.04 -15.81
C ASN A 188 -14.17 0.25 -16.65
N ASN A 189 -14.71 1.36 -16.16
CA ASN A 189 -14.58 2.66 -16.82
C ASN A 189 -13.13 3.14 -16.84
N LEU A 190 -12.36 2.92 -15.76
CA LEU A 190 -10.93 3.20 -15.72
C LEU A 190 -10.17 2.37 -16.75
N ALA A 191 -10.47 1.07 -16.87
CA ALA A 191 -9.85 0.19 -17.86
C ALA A 191 -10.16 0.63 -19.30
N LYS A 192 -11.42 1.03 -19.59
CA LYS A 192 -11.80 1.61 -20.88
C LYS A 192 -11.04 2.90 -21.18
N ASN A 193 -10.92 3.79 -20.19
CA ASN A 193 -10.19 5.04 -20.35
C ASN A 193 -8.69 4.80 -20.59
N LEU A 194 -8.07 3.86 -19.87
CA LEU A 194 -6.68 3.46 -20.10
C LEU A 194 -6.48 2.86 -21.50
N SER A 195 -7.41 2.03 -21.97
CA SER A 195 -7.36 1.49 -23.33
C SER A 195 -7.49 2.58 -24.39
N ALA A 196 -8.39 3.55 -24.20
CA ALA A 196 -8.54 4.69 -25.09
C ALA A 196 -7.30 5.58 -25.07
N LEU A 197 -6.69 5.78 -23.91
CA LEU A 197 -5.48 6.57 -23.75
C LEU A 197 -4.28 5.93 -24.46
N ASN A 198 -4.11 4.60 -24.35
CA ASN A 198 -3.09 3.89 -25.13
C ASN A 198 -3.31 4.01 -26.64
N ALA A 199 -4.57 3.93 -27.10
CA ALA A 199 -4.89 4.11 -28.52
C ALA A 199 -4.57 5.53 -29.02
N VAL A 200 -4.82 6.56 -28.19
CA VAL A 200 -4.43 7.94 -28.49
C VAL A 200 -2.92 8.09 -28.54
N TYR A 201 -2.18 7.46 -27.62
CA TYR A 201 -0.73 7.52 -27.59
C TYR A 201 -0.10 6.91 -28.85
N GLU A 202 -0.65 5.79 -29.32
CA GLU A 202 -0.22 5.17 -30.57
C GLU A 202 -0.55 6.04 -31.78
N LEU A 203 -1.73 6.67 -31.79
CA LEU A 203 -2.12 7.67 -32.80
C LEU A 203 -1.18 8.88 -32.81
N GLU A 204 -0.80 9.41 -31.64
CA GLU A 204 0.08 10.57 -31.51
C GLU A 204 1.51 10.26 -31.97
N LEU A 205 2.02 9.06 -31.67
CA LEU A 205 3.29 8.56 -32.20
C LEU A 205 3.26 8.43 -33.72
N GLN A 206 2.15 7.91 -34.27
CA GLN A 206 1.96 7.79 -35.71
C GLN A 206 1.89 9.17 -36.38
N ASP A 207 1.13 10.11 -35.81
CA ASP A 207 0.97 11.46 -36.33
C ASP A 207 2.29 12.26 -36.23
N SER A 208 3.02 12.15 -35.12
CA SER A 208 4.39 12.69 -35.01
C SER A 208 5.31 12.13 -36.08
N SER A 209 5.25 10.83 -36.36
CA SER A 209 6.05 10.21 -37.42
C SER A 209 5.66 10.73 -38.82
N ALA A 210 4.36 10.91 -39.07
CA ALA A 210 3.86 11.51 -40.30
C ALA A 210 4.30 12.98 -40.44
N HIS A 211 4.24 13.75 -39.36
CA HIS A 211 4.70 15.13 -39.28
C HIS A 211 6.21 15.23 -39.54
N LEU A 212 7.04 14.38 -38.93
CA LEU A 212 8.49 14.34 -39.18
C LEU A 212 8.80 14.05 -40.66
N LYS A 213 8.07 13.12 -41.27
CA LYS A 213 8.21 12.80 -42.70
C LYS A 213 7.80 13.99 -43.59
N SER A 214 6.68 14.62 -43.27
CA SER A 214 6.19 15.82 -43.97
C SER A 214 7.21 16.98 -43.86
N MET A 215 7.75 17.20 -42.67
CA MET A 215 8.76 18.21 -42.40
C MET A 215 10.08 17.93 -43.14
N ASN A 216 10.54 16.68 -43.18
CA ASN A 216 11.73 16.32 -43.96
C ASN A 216 11.51 16.59 -45.45
N LYS A 217 10.34 16.20 -45.99
CA LYS A 217 9.96 16.49 -47.38
C LYS A 217 9.83 18.00 -47.64
N PHE A 218 9.34 18.77 -46.69
CA PHE A 218 9.29 20.23 -46.76
C PHE A 218 10.71 20.82 -46.85
N TYR A 219 11.64 20.38 -46.01
CA TYR A 219 13.04 20.83 -46.08
C TYR A 219 13.70 20.46 -47.40
N GLN A 220 13.45 19.26 -47.93
CA GLN A 220 13.95 18.86 -49.25
C GLN A 220 13.38 19.75 -50.37
N ASN A 221 12.07 20.01 -50.35
CA ASN A 221 11.44 20.92 -51.31
C ASN A 221 11.98 22.34 -51.18
N LEU A 222 12.25 22.81 -49.97
CA LEU A 222 12.81 24.14 -49.72
C LEU A 222 14.25 24.23 -50.23
N ALA A 223 15.06 23.19 -50.01
CA ALA A 223 16.41 23.09 -50.57
C ALA A 223 16.39 23.12 -52.10
N LEU A 224 15.53 22.32 -52.73
CA LEU A 224 15.32 22.34 -54.19
C LEU A 224 14.85 23.71 -54.70
N THR A 225 13.95 24.36 -53.96
CA THR A 225 13.45 25.70 -54.32
C THR A 225 14.58 26.72 -54.24
N MET A 226 15.41 26.66 -53.20
CA MET A 226 16.56 27.53 -53.03
C MET A 226 17.60 27.32 -54.14
N ASP A 227 17.83 26.08 -54.55
CA ASP A 227 18.75 25.74 -55.63
C ASP A 227 18.25 26.30 -56.98
N ASN A 228 16.98 26.04 -57.33
CA ASN A 228 16.34 26.60 -58.51
C ASN A 228 16.33 28.14 -58.50
N PHE A 229 16.18 28.75 -57.32
CA PHE A 229 16.22 30.21 -57.19
C PHE A 229 17.62 30.75 -57.46
N ASN A 230 18.65 30.04 -57.00
CA ASN A 230 20.05 30.41 -57.23
C ASN A 230 20.44 30.25 -58.70
N GLU A 231 19.99 29.17 -59.35
CA GLU A 231 20.16 28.95 -60.79
C GLU A 231 19.45 30.03 -61.62
N SER A 232 18.20 30.37 -61.26
CA SER A 232 17.45 31.47 -61.89
C SER A 232 18.14 32.84 -61.71
N MET A 233 18.83 33.04 -60.58
CA MET A 233 19.62 34.25 -60.33
C MET A 233 20.85 34.33 -61.23
N GLU A 234 21.52 33.20 -61.48
CA GLU A 234 22.65 33.10 -62.42
C GLU A 234 22.18 33.33 -63.87
N ASP A 235 21.06 32.73 -64.28
CA ASP A 235 20.44 32.94 -65.59
C ASP A 235 20.06 34.40 -65.80
N SER A 236 19.49 35.05 -64.77
CA SER A 236 19.15 36.49 -64.82
C SER A 236 20.39 37.36 -65.01
N LYS A 237 21.53 36.95 -64.45
CA LYS A 237 22.81 37.66 -64.61
C LYS A 237 23.39 37.47 -66.01
N GLN A 238 23.36 36.25 -66.55
CA GLN A 238 23.76 35.99 -67.95
C GLN A 238 22.87 36.73 -68.94
N PHE A 239 21.55 36.70 -68.74
CA PHE A 239 20.60 37.45 -69.56
C PHE A 239 20.92 38.94 -69.57
N LYS A 240 21.22 39.54 -68.41
CA LYS A 240 21.66 40.93 -68.32
C LYS A 240 22.94 41.19 -69.12
N GLU A 241 23.92 40.28 -69.08
CA GLU A 241 25.15 40.38 -69.88
C GLU A 241 24.88 40.32 -71.38
N GLU A 242 24.08 39.35 -71.84
CA GLU A 242 23.73 39.19 -73.25
C GLU A 242 22.91 40.38 -73.78
N VAL A 243 21.96 40.89 -72.99
CA VAL A 243 21.24 42.13 -73.30
C VAL A 243 22.20 43.31 -73.39
N GLY A 244 23.21 43.38 -72.50
CA GLY A 244 24.26 44.40 -72.56
C GLY A 244 25.10 44.31 -73.84
N LYS A 245 25.51 43.10 -74.25
CA LYS A 245 26.21 42.87 -75.53
C LYS A 245 25.34 43.25 -76.72
N LEU A 246 24.07 42.85 -76.73
CA LEU A 246 23.11 43.19 -77.78
C LEU A 246 22.94 44.70 -77.90
N ALA A 247 22.79 45.42 -76.79
CA ALA A 247 22.70 46.88 -76.78
C ALA A 247 23.96 47.54 -77.35
N LYS A 248 25.15 47.02 -77.03
CA LYS A 248 26.43 47.50 -77.58
C LYS A 248 26.54 47.25 -79.09
N ASN A 249 26.11 46.07 -79.55
CA ASN A 249 26.09 45.71 -80.96
C ASN A 249 25.10 46.57 -81.75
N LEU A 250 23.88 46.80 -81.21
CA LEU A 250 22.89 47.71 -81.79
C LEU A 250 23.42 49.14 -81.87
N SER A 251 24.07 49.63 -80.82
CA SER A 251 24.71 50.96 -80.82
C SER A 251 25.79 51.07 -81.89
N SER A 252 26.65 50.05 -82.01
CA SER A 252 27.72 49.99 -83.03
C SER A 252 27.16 49.96 -84.45
N LEU A 253 26.12 49.16 -84.68
CA LEU A 253 25.43 49.06 -85.96
C LEU A 253 24.78 50.41 -86.33
N ASN A 254 24.10 51.05 -85.38
CA ASN A 254 23.48 52.34 -85.59
C ASN A 254 24.51 53.45 -85.87
N ALA A 255 25.69 53.38 -85.24
CA ALA A 255 26.81 54.29 -85.54
C ALA A 255 27.36 54.08 -86.97
N ILE A 256 27.47 52.83 -87.44
CA ILE A 256 27.88 52.53 -88.82
C ILE A 256 26.83 53.03 -89.82
N TYR A 257 25.55 52.81 -89.55
CA TYR A 257 24.46 53.35 -90.38
C TYR A 257 24.44 54.88 -90.38
N GLY A 258 24.69 55.52 -89.24
CA GLY A 258 24.84 56.97 -89.15
C GLY A 258 26.02 57.48 -89.99
N ASN A 259 27.18 56.84 -89.87
CA ASN A 259 28.36 57.18 -90.66
C ASN A 259 28.14 56.94 -92.16
N MET A 260 27.42 55.89 -92.56
CA MET A 260 27.03 55.68 -93.96
C MET A 260 26.03 56.72 -94.46
N LEU A 261 25.05 57.13 -93.64
CA LEU A 261 24.11 58.20 -94.00
C LEU A 261 24.85 59.54 -94.17
N THR A 262 25.79 59.86 -93.29
CA THR A 262 26.64 61.05 -93.40
C THR A 262 27.54 61.00 -94.65
N ALA A 263 28.11 59.84 -94.96
CA ALA A 263 28.92 59.64 -96.16
C ALA A 263 28.10 59.70 -97.47
N MET A 264 26.82 59.32 -97.42
CA MET A 264 25.91 59.35 -98.56
C MET A 264 25.24 60.72 -98.77
N ASN A 265 25.15 61.54 -97.71
CA ASN A 265 24.67 62.93 -97.77
C ASN A 265 25.79 63.96 -97.96
N GLN A 266 27.06 63.55 -98.11
CA GLN A 266 28.12 64.50 -98.47
C GLN A 266 27.88 65.02 -99.90
N PRO A 267 27.63 66.33 -100.09
CA PRO A 267 27.42 66.89 -101.42
C PRO A 267 28.73 66.74 -102.20
N ARG A 268 28.68 66.08 -103.37
CA ARG A 268 29.82 66.03 -104.28
C ARG A 268 30.09 67.46 -104.77
N ALA A 269 31.18 68.04 -104.29
CA ALA A 269 31.79 69.25 -104.85
C ALA A 269 32.71 68.87 -106.03
#